data_AF-A0A2G9STS2-F1
#
_entry.id   AF-A0A2G9STS2-F1
#
_cell.length_a   1.000
_cell.length_b   1.000
_cell.length_c   1.000
_cell.angle_alpha   90.00
_cell.angle_beta   90.00
_cell.angle_gamma   90.00
#
_symmetry.space_group_name_H-M   'P 1'
#
loop_
_entity.id
_entity.type
_entity.pdbx_description
1 polymer ?
#
loop_
_entity_poly.entity_id
_entity_poly.type
_entity_poly.pdbx_seq_one_letter_code
_entity_poly.pdbx_strand_id
1 'polypeptide(L)'
;MVKHVSKLMLLLTLSLNTSVVFAQSEKGKFTESILHFAQAGDLEHLETLKALPLANDERLALEALTTTQGKRAAELYLKLLTDYPNSGFVTLCRQRLAEYQSATKALANLAPTASASESVKPEPAKVETQSVSTAMPARTPTMRYTLQFGSFSTRASAELRANELKPKVKTKVLELEDDSGRKSFKVRWAEYLKNRDEARAFGQSLGVEFFVVEESNE
;
A
#
# COMPACT_ATOMS: atom_id res chain seq x y z
N MET A 1 -6.00 73.92 -34.85
CA MET A 1 -4.61 73.99 -34.34
C MET A 1 -4.54 73.02 -33.16
N VAL A 2 -4.32 71.72 -33.38
CA VAL A 2 -3.06 70.98 -33.58
C VAL A 2 -2.00 71.24 -32.50
N LYS A 3 -1.46 70.11 -32.02
CA LYS A 3 -0.19 69.81 -31.31
C LYS A 3 -0.42 69.46 -29.84
N HIS A 4 0.11 68.38 -29.26
CA HIS A 4 0.92 67.22 -29.70
C HIS A 4 1.03 66.32 -28.43
N VAL A 5 0.79 65.01 -28.50
CA VAL A 5 1.82 63.94 -28.59
C VAL A 5 2.11 63.23 -27.26
N SER A 6 1.98 61.90 -27.36
CA SER A 6 2.70 60.81 -26.70
C SER A 6 2.99 60.86 -25.21
N LYS A 7 2.47 59.84 -24.53
CA LYS A 7 3.14 58.88 -23.64
C LYS A 7 2.05 57.87 -23.26
N LEU A 8 2.24 56.58 -23.13
CA LEU A 8 3.34 55.66 -23.26
C LEU A 8 2.66 54.30 -23.09
N MET A 9 3.02 53.34 -23.91
CA MET A 9 2.67 51.94 -23.82
C MET A 9 2.78 51.40 -22.38
N LEU A 10 1.73 50.75 -21.87
CA LEU A 10 1.88 49.72 -20.84
C LEU A 10 1.01 48.51 -21.21
N LEU A 11 1.63 47.64 -22.01
CA LEU A 11 1.28 46.23 -22.12
C LEU A 11 1.48 45.63 -20.72
N LEU A 12 0.41 45.45 -19.95
CA LEU A 12 0.47 44.70 -18.69
C LEU A 12 -0.33 43.41 -18.86
N THR A 13 0.44 42.38 -19.22
CA THR A 13 0.18 40.97 -19.00
C THR A 13 -0.58 40.72 -17.70
N LEU A 14 -1.88 40.43 -17.77
CA LEU A 14 -2.56 39.73 -16.69
C LEU A 14 -2.60 38.25 -17.04
N SER A 15 -1.55 37.60 -16.54
CA SER A 15 -1.36 36.17 -16.38
C SER A 15 -2.66 35.39 -16.18
N LEU A 16 -2.78 34.30 -16.94
CA LEU A 16 -3.67 33.18 -16.63
C LEU A 16 -3.35 32.69 -15.21
N ASN A 17 -4.09 33.17 -14.22
CA ASN A 17 -4.22 32.48 -12.94
C ASN A 17 -5.19 31.33 -13.18
N THR A 18 -4.70 30.23 -13.76
CA THR A 18 -5.25 28.91 -13.46
C THR A 18 -5.00 28.65 -11.99
N SER A 19 -5.87 29.17 -11.14
CA SER A 19 -5.99 28.71 -9.77
C SER A 19 -6.28 27.22 -9.85
N VAL A 20 -5.27 26.41 -9.53
CA VAL A 20 -5.50 25.01 -9.20
C VAL A 20 -6.32 25.06 -7.92
N VAL A 21 -7.65 24.96 -8.07
CA VAL A 21 -8.57 24.83 -6.96
C VAL A 21 -8.31 23.45 -6.37
N PHE A 22 -7.39 23.38 -5.41
CA PHE A 22 -7.35 22.24 -4.51
C PHE A 22 -8.67 22.27 -3.75
N ALA A 23 -9.52 21.28 -4.00
CA ALA A 23 -10.75 21.12 -3.26
C ALA A 23 -10.37 20.95 -1.77
N GLN A 24 -10.77 21.89 -0.92
CA GLN A 24 -10.54 21.74 0.51
C GLN A 24 -11.34 20.54 1.01
N SER A 25 -10.64 19.54 1.56
CA SER A 25 -11.25 18.44 2.30
C SER A 25 -11.62 18.99 3.67
N GLU A 26 -12.89 19.30 3.86
CA GLU A 26 -13.46 19.40 5.20
C GLU A 26 -13.64 17.98 5.71
N LYS A 27 -13.19 17.68 6.94
CA LYS A 27 -13.46 16.38 7.58
C LYS A 27 -14.97 16.17 7.58
N GLY A 28 -15.46 15.33 6.69
CA GLY A 28 -16.88 15.16 6.47
C GLY A 28 -17.56 14.50 7.68
N LYS A 29 -18.86 14.77 7.82
CA LYS A 29 -19.66 14.34 8.99
C LYS A 29 -19.75 12.81 9.13
N PHE A 30 -19.49 12.07 8.05
CA PHE A 30 -19.69 10.63 7.95
C PHE A 30 -18.38 9.85 7.79
N THR A 31 -17.23 10.55 7.80
CA THR A 31 -15.91 9.96 7.55
C THR A 31 -15.63 8.78 8.48
N GLU A 32 -15.90 8.93 9.78
CA GLU A 32 -15.69 7.85 10.76
C GLU A 32 -16.62 6.66 10.51
N SER A 33 -17.89 6.91 10.17
CA SER A 33 -18.85 5.85 9.85
C SER A 33 -18.45 5.07 8.60
N ILE A 34 -18.02 5.77 7.55
CA ILE A 34 -17.54 5.16 6.30
C ILE A 34 -16.32 4.28 6.59
N LEU A 35 -15.35 4.78 7.38
CA LEU A 35 -14.17 3.99 7.75
C LEU A 35 -14.53 2.75 8.57
N HIS A 36 -15.45 2.89 9.53
CA HIS A 36 -15.92 1.78 10.36
C HIS A 36 -16.53 0.66 9.51
N PHE A 37 -17.50 0.98 8.62
CA PHE A 37 -18.14 -0.03 7.78
C PHE A 37 -17.18 -0.60 6.72
N ALA A 38 -16.25 0.21 6.21
CA ALA A 38 -15.22 -0.26 5.28
C ALA A 38 -14.25 -1.26 5.91
N GLN A 39 -13.91 -1.10 7.19
CA GLN A 39 -13.10 -2.05 7.96
C GLN A 39 -13.87 -3.33 8.27
N ALA A 40 -15.16 -3.22 8.59
CA ALA A 40 -16.04 -4.36 8.82
C ALA A 40 -16.38 -5.14 7.53
N GLY A 41 -16.16 -4.55 6.36
CA GLY A 41 -16.60 -5.12 5.08
C GLY A 41 -18.11 -5.08 4.89
N ASP A 42 -18.80 -4.19 5.60
CA ASP A 42 -20.25 -4.07 5.60
C ASP A 42 -20.72 -3.23 4.41
N LEU A 43 -20.84 -3.88 3.25
CA LEU A 43 -21.23 -3.23 2.00
C LEU A 43 -22.66 -2.71 2.02
N GLU A 44 -23.57 -3.37 2.76
CA GLU A 44 -24.97 -2.96 2.84
C GLU A 44 -25.07 -1.58 3.51
N HIS A 45 -24.40 -1.38 4.65
CA HIS A 45 -24.40 -0.09 5.31
C HIS A 45 -23.68 0.99 4.50
N LEU A 46 -22.58 0.66 3.80
CA LEU A 46 -21.90 1.59 2.90
C LEU A 46 -22.81 2.07 1.75
N GLU A 47 -23.66 1.20 1.22
CA GLU A 47 -24.65 1.57 0.20
C GLU A 47 -25.72 2.52 0.76
N THR A 48 -26.19 2.30 1.99
CA THR A 48 -27.17 3.22 2.62
C THR A 48 -26.62 4.63 2.80
N LEU A 49 -25.31 4.78 3.09
CA LEU A 49 -24.68 6.08 3.28
C LEU A 49 -24.67 6.94 2.01
N LYS A 50 -24.77 6.34 0.81
CA LYS A 50 -24.78 7.08 -0.47
C LYS A 50 -26.00 7.98 -0.66
N ALA A 51 -27.07 7.75 0.10
CA ALA A 51 -28.27 8.58 0.08
C ALA A 51 -28.12 9.88 0.93
N LEU A 52 -27.05 10.01 1.70
CA LEU A 52 -26.82 11.14 2.60
C LEU A 52 -26.14 12.32 1.88
N PRO A 53 -26.24 13.55 2.41
CA PRO A 53 -25.50 14.70 1.90
C PRO A 53 -24.02 14.61 2.28
N LEU A 54 -23.29 13.80 1.53
CA LEU A 54 -21.86 13.52 1.74
C LEU A 54 -20.98 14.65 1.22
N ALA A 55 -19.83 14.85 1.87
CA ALA A 55 -18.74 15.62 1.28
C ALA A 55 -18.23 14.93 -0.01
N ASN A 56 -17.55 15.69 -0.87
CA ASN A 56 -17.12 15.16 -2.17
C ASN A 56 -16.11 14.01 -2.03
N ASP A 57 -15.21 14.08 -1.05
CA ASP A 57 -14.27 13.01 -0.75
C ASP A 57 -14.95 11.78 -0.14
N GLU A 58 -15.93 11.97 0.76
CA GLU A 58 -16.76 10.89 1.30
C GLU A 58 -17.54 10.15 0.21
N ARG A 59 -18.15 10.89 -0.71
CA ARG A 59 -18.87 10.30 -1.86
C ARG A 59 -17.92 9.49 -2.74
N LEU A 60 -16.74 10.03 -3.02
CA LEU A 60 -15.73 9.37 -3.84
C LEU A 60 -15.17 8.11 -3.15
N ALA A 61 -15.01 8.14 -1.82
CA ALA A 61 -14.60 7.00 -1.02
C ALA A 61 -15.66 5.89 -1.01
N LEU A 62 -16.94 6.25 -0.84
CA LEU A 62 -18.03 5.28 -0.93
C LEU A 62 -18.14 4.65 -2.31
N GLU A 63 -17.96 5.41 -3.39
CA GLU A 63 -17.94 4.84 -4.75
C GLU A 63 -16.77 3.83 -4.90
N ALA A 64 -15.59 4.17 -4.37
CA ALA A 64 -14.42 3.30 -4.41
C ALA A 64 -14.58 2.02 -3.56
N LEU A 65 -15.31 2.10 -2.46
CA LEU A 65 -15.56 0.97 -1.55
C LEU A 65 -16.65 0.03 -2.05
N THR A 66 -17.66 0.57 -2.73
CA THR A 66 -18.83 -0.18 -3.20
C THR A 66 -18.69 -0.70 -4.64
N THR A 67 -17.70 -0.23 -5.39
CA THR A 67 -17.46 -0.72 -6.74
C THR A 67 -16.94 -2.16 -6.74
N THR A 68 -17.57 -3.02 -7.55
CA THR A 68 -17.13 -4.42 -7.74
C THR A 68 -15.89 -4.53 -8.64
N GLN A 69 -15.64 -3.51 -9.47
CA GLN A 69 -14.53 -3.51 -10.43
C GLN A 69 -13.24 -3.04 -9.75
N GLY A 70 -12.33 -3.97 -9.46
CA GLY A 70 -11.09 -3.67 -8.71
C GLY A 70 -10.18 -2.61 -9.36
N LYS A 71 -10.08 -2.60 -10.69
CA LYS A 71 -9.32 -1.55 -11.42
C LYS A 71 -9.93 -0.16 -11.22
N ARG A 72 -11.26 -0.06 -11.34
CA ARG A 72 -11.99 1.20 -11.12
C ARG A 72 -11.88 1.65 -9.66
N ALA A 73 -11.93 0.70 -8.71
CA ALA A 73 -11.70 1.01 -7.29
C ALA A 73 -10.33 1.67 -7.09
N ALA A 74 -9.28 1.09 -7.67
CA ALA A 74 -7.92 1.62 -7.59
C ALA A 74 -7.80 3.02 -8.20
N GLU A 75 -8.43 3.28 -9.35
CA GLU A 75 -8.47 4.61 -9.96
C GLU A 75 -9.14 5.65 -9.05
N LEU A 76 -10.24 5.28 -8.40
CA LEU A 76 -10.94 6.16 -7.45
C LEU A 76 -10.11 6.43 -6.18
N TYR A 77 -9.41 5.42 -5.65
CA TYR A 77 -8.49 5.61 -4.52
C TYR A 77 -7.31 6.51 -4.89
N LEU A 78 -6.75 6.36 -6.08
CA LEU A 78 -5.69 7.26 -6.56
C LEU A 78 -6.21 8.69 -6.71
N LYS A 79 -7.43 8.86 -7.21
CA LYS A 79 -8.08 10.15 -7.33
C LYS A 79 -8.30 10.80 -5.96
N LEU A 80 -8.75 10.05 -4.95
CA LEU A 80 -8.85 10.54 -3.57
C LEU A 80 -7.53 11.07 -3.03
N LEU A 81 -6.43 10.34 -3.24
CA LEU A 81 -5.10 10.76 -2.79
C LEU A 81 -4.59 12.01 -3.50
N THR A 82 -5.02 12.22 -4.74
CA THR A 82 -4.59 13.35 -5.59
C THR A 82 -5.41 14.60 -5.30
N ASP A 83 -6.73 14.46 -5.31
CA ASP A 83 -7.67 15.58 -5.22
C ASP A 83 -7.92 15.99 -3.75
N TYR A 84 -7.79 15.06 -2.81
CA TYR A 84 -8.06 15.25 -1.37
C TYR A 84 -6.94 14.70 -0.48
N PRO A 85 -5.72 15.25 -0.56
CA PRO A 85 -4.55 14.72 0.15
C PRO A 85 -4.64 14.79 1.68
N ASN A 86 -5.56 15.60 2.22
CA ASN A 86 -5.81 15.74 3.66
C ASN A 86 -7.04 14.96 4.15
N SER A 87 -7.66 14.14 3.28
CA SER A 87 -8.85 13.39 3.64
C SER A 87 -8.57 12.31 4.69
N GLY A 88 -9.56 12.02 5.53
CA GLY A 88 -9.50 10.91 6.49
C GLY A 88 -9.33 9.53 5.82
N PHE A 89 -9.60 9.43 4.52
CA PHE A 89 -9.49 8.18 3.75
C PHE A 89 -8.08 7.88 3.24
N VAL A 90 -7.09 8.77 3.41
CA VAL A 90 -5.74 8.60 2.84
C VAL A 90 -5.11 7.26 3.23
N THR A 91 -5.19 6.90 4.51
CA THR A 91 -4.64 5.63 5.01
C THR A 91 -5.33 4.42 4.37
N LEU A 92 -6.67 4.45 4.31
CA LEU A 92 -7.47 3.39 3.67
C LEU A 92 -7.13 3.26 2.18
N CYS A 93 -7.02 4.37 1.45
CA CYS A 93 -6.71 4.38 0.02
C CYS A 93 -5.35 3.73 -0.26
N ARG A 94 -4.32 4.10 0.52
CA ARG A 94 -2.98 3.51 0.39
C ARG A 94 -2.98 2.02 0.67
N GLN A 95 -3.70 1.59 1.70
CA GLN A 95 -3.84 0.18 2.02
C GLN A 95 -4.51 -0.60 0.87
N ARG A 96 -5.66 -0.14 0.39
CA ARG A 96 -6.40 -0.80 -0.69
C ARG A 96 -5.62 -0.84 -2.00
N LEU A 97 -4.86 0.21 -2.32
CA LEU A 97 -3.98 0.21 -3.48
C LEU A 97 -2.84 -0.82 -3.35
N ALA A 98 -2.24 -0.97 -2.17
CA ALA A 98 -1.22 -1.99 -1.94
C ALA A 98 -1.78 -3.42 -2.06
N GLU A 99 -3.00 -3.65 -1.54
CA GLU A 99 -3.73 -4.91 -1.70
C GLU A 99 -4.01 -5.20 -3.19
N TYR A 100 -4.52 -4.21 -3.94
CA TYR A 100 -4.77 -4.34 -5.37
C TYR A 100 -3.50 -4.64 -6.18
N GLN A 101 -2.40 -3.95 -5.89
CA GLN A 101 -1.10 -4.22 -6.53
C GLN A 101 -0.59 -5.63 -6.22
N SER A 102 -0.80 -6.10 -4.98
CA SER A 102 -0.42 -7.45 -4.59
C SER A 102 -1.26 -8.51 -5.32
N ALA A 103 -2.57 -8.29 -5.44
CA ALA A 103 -3.49 -9.18 -6.14
C ALA A 103 -3.20 -9.25 -7.65
N THR A 104 -2.91 -8.11 -8.29
CA THR A 104 -2.58 -8.07 -9.73
C THR A 104 -1.26 -8.75 -10.03
N LYS A 105 -0.22 -8.56 -9.20
CA LYS A 105 1.04 -9.31 -9.30
C LYS A 105 0.83 -10.82 -9.12
N ALA A 106 0.02 -11.22 -8.14
CA ALA A 106 -0.30 -12.63 -7.93
C ALA A 106 -1.03 -13.23 -9.14
N LEU A 107 -1.98 -12.50 -9.73
CA LEU A 107 -2.68 -12.94 -10.94
C LEU A 107 -1.76 -13.06 -12.16
N ALA A 108 -0.81 -12.13 -12.34
CA ALA A 108 0.19 -12.22 -13.40
C ALA A 108 1.08 -13.47 -13.27
N ASN A 109 1.38 -13.89 -12.03
CA ASN A 109 2.13 -15.12 -11.75
C ASN A 109 1.29 -16.40 -11.90
N LEU A 110 -0.03 -16.28 -12.00
CA LEU A 110 -0.98 -17.38 -12.24
C LEU A 110 -1.42 -17.49 -13.70
N ALA A 111 -0.92 -16.62 -14.59
CA ALA A 111 -1.14 -16.77 -16.02
C ALA A 111 -0.57 -18.12 -16.48
N PRO A 112 -1.40 -19.05 -16.99
CA PRO A 112 -0.96 -20.39 -17.29
C PRO A 112 -0.02 -20.37 -18.48
N THR A 113 1.10 -21.08 -18.34
CA THR A 113 1.94 -21.56 -19.43
C THR A 113 1.08 -22.40 -20.37
N ALA A 114 0.43 -21.77 -21.35
CA ALA A 114 -0.12 -22.46 -22.50
C ALA A 114 1.02 -22.71 -23.48
N SER A 115 1.75 -23.82 -23.29
CA SER A 115 2.32 -24.60 -24.41
C SER A 115 2.90 -25.93 -23.94
N ALA A 116 2.35 -27.01 -24.53
CA ALA A 116 2.84 -28.40 -24.63
C ALA A 116 3.05 -29.17 -23.31
N SER A 117 2.12 -30.06 -22.93
CA SER A 117 2.10 -31.49 -23.31
C SER A 117 3.47 -32.18 -23.22
N GLU A 118 3.65 -33.04 -22.23
CA GLU A 118 3.52 -34.51 -22.39
C GLU A 118 4.36 -35.28 -21.34
N SER A 119 3.65 -36.03 -20.49
CA SER A 119 4.00 -37.35 -19.94
C SER A 119 5.19 -37.58 -18.98
N VAL A 120 4.86 -38.39 -17.95
CA VAL A 120 5.69 -39.28 -17.11
C VAL A 120 6.19 -38.77 -15.73
N LYS A 121 5.58 -39.35 -14.69
CA LYS A 121 6.03 -39.55 -13.29
C LYS A 121 6.83 -40.89 -13.21
N PRO A 122 7.72 -41.18 -12.22
CA PRO A 122 8.36 -40.39 -11.14
C PRO A 122 9.92 -40.43 -11.13
N GLU A 123 10.56 -39.46 -10.43
CA GLU A 123 11.75 -39.51 -9.49
C GLU A 123 12.88 -40.58 -9.65
N PRO A 124 14.19 -40.37 -9.26
CA PRO A 124 14.95 -39.20 -8.74
C PRO A 124 16.29 -38.88 -9.47
N ALA A 125 16.89 -37.74 -9.08
CA ALA A 125 18.32 -37.40 -9.07
C ALA A 125 19.08 -37.25 -10.41
N LYS A 126 19.57 -36.03 -10.69
CA LYS A 126 21.01 -35.66 -10.68
C LYS A 126 21.20 -34.20 -11.10
N VAL A 127 22.07 -33.53 -10.35
CA VAL A 127 22.52 -32.14 -10.51
C VAL A 127 23.52 -32.02 -11.67
N GLU A 128 23.70 -30.79 -12.17
CA GLU A 128 24.69 -30.28 -13.16
C GLU A 128 24.23 -30.31 -14.64
N THR A 129 24.38 -29.28 -15.49
CA THR A 129 25.03 -27.96 -15.39
C THR A 129 24.76 -27.16 -16.68
N GLN A 130 24.51 -25.86 -16.53
CA GLN A 130 24.77 -24.70 -17.42
C GLN A 130 24.18 -24.60 -18.85
N SER A 131 23.47 -23.48 -19.06
CA SER A 131 23.92 -22.50 -20.05
C SER A 131 23.87 -21.10 -19.46
N VAL A 132 25.06 -20.52 -19.35
CA VAL A 132 25.35 -19.17 -18.88
C VAL A 132 25.17 -18.23 -20.07
N SER A 133 24.43 -17.13 -19.88
CA SER A 133 24.64 -15.92 -20.68
C SER A 133 24.93 -14.78 -19.72
N THR A 134 26.18 -14.36 -19.71
CA THR A 134 26.72 -13.30 -18.86
C THR A 134 26.51 -11.95 -19.55
N ALA A 135 25.76 -11.04 -18.91
CA ALA A 135 25.84 -9.61 -19.20
C ALA A 135 25.70 -8.80 -17.89
N MET A 136 26.86 -8.51 -17.30
CA MET A 136 27.20 -7.45 -16.33
C MET A 136 26.51 -7.37 -14.95
N PRO A 137 27.26 -6.95 -13.91
CA PRO A 137 26.89 -7.13 -12.51
C PRO A 137 26.07 -5.94 -12.02
N ALA A 138 24.74 -6.03 -12.10
CA ALA A 138 23.92 -5.25 -11.21
C ALA A 138 24.00 -5.92 -9.83
N ARG A 139 24.55 -5.21 -8.84
CA ARG A 139 24.50 -5.60 -7.43
C ARG A 139 23.04 -5.89 -7.08
N THR A 140 22.62 -7.15 -7.12
CA THR A 140 21.30 -7.53 -6.63
C THR A 140 21.33 -7.27 -5.13
N PRO A 141 20.55 -6.31 -4.59
CA PRO A 141 20.41 -6.22 -3.15
C PRO A 141 19.95 -7.59 -2.69
N THR A 142 20.68 -8.19 -1.75
CA THR A 142 20.28 -9.47 -1.17
C THR A 142 19.03 -9.17 -0.36
N MET A 143 17.86 -9.29 -0.99
CA MET A 143 16.57 -9.09 -0.35
C MET A 143 16.37 -10.19 0.66
N ARG A 144 16.11 -9.79 1.91
CA ARG A 144 15.89 -10.70 3.02
C ARG A 144 14.48 -10.47 3.56
N TYR A 145 13.72 -11.54 3.68
CA TYR A 145 12.34 -11.54 4.14
C TYR A 145 12.32 -11.83 5.63
N THR A 146 11.56 -11.06 6.39
CA THR A 146 11.31 -11.31 7.80
C THR A 146 9.81 -11.28 8.07
N LEU A 147 9.39 -11.75 9.24
CA LEU A 147 8.00 -11.66 9.66
C LEU A 147 7.81 -10.49 10.61
N GLN A 148 6.72 -9.77 10.47
CA GLN A 148 6.29 -8.75 11.41
C GLN A 148 4.99 -9.19 12.06
N PHE A 149 4.98 -9.27 13.38
CA PHE A 149 3.87 -9.76 14.18
C PHE A 149 3.00 -8.64 14.76
N GLY A 150 3.37 -7.38 14.50
CA GLY A 150 2.59 -6.21 14.90
C GLY A 150 3.40 -4.91 14.83
N SER A 151 2.67 -3.81 14.83
CA SER A 151 3.20 -2.45 14.99
C SER A 151 2.43 -1.77 16.11
N PHE A 152 3.14 -1.26 17.10
CA PHE A 152 2.56 -0.70 18.31
C PHE A 152 3.04 0.74 18.51
N SER A 153 2.21 1.60 19.09
CA SER A 153 2.61 2.98 19.42
C SER A 153 3.42 3.07 20.73
N THR A 154 3.46 2.00 21.52
CA THR A 154 4.15 1.95 22.81
C THR A 154 5.10 0.75 22.90
N ARG A 155 6.24 0.95 23.57
CA ARG A 155 7.23 -0.11 23.81
C ARG A 155 6.63 -1.26 24.62
N ALA A 156 5.83 -0.93 25.64
CA ALA A 156 5.21 -1.91 26.53
C ALA A 156 4.31 -2.91 25.77
N SER A 157 3.48 -2.45 24.83
CA SER A 157 2.63 -3.33 24.03
C SER A 157 3.44 -4.19 23.06
N ALA A 158 4.49 -3.63 22.46
CA ALA A 158 5.38 -4.40 21.59
C ALA A 158 6.16 -5.48 22.35
N GLU A 159 6.64 -5.17 23.56
CA GLU A 159 7.33 -6.14 24.42
C GLU A 159 6.39 -7.22 24.93
N LEU A 160 5.16 -6.88 25.28
CA LEU A 160 4.14 -7.86 25.68
C LEU A 160 3.90 -8.87 24.53
N ARG A 161 3.71 -8.37 23.31
CA ARG A 161 3.57 -9.22 22.13
C ARG A 161 4.82 -10.05 21.82
N ALA A 162 6.00 -9.46 21.98
CA ALA A 162 7.26 -10.18 21.81
C ALA A 162 7.42 -11.32 22.86
N ASN A 163 6.99 -11.10 24.11
CA ASN A 163 7.02 -12.11 25.16
C ASN A 163 6.02 -13.24 24.93
N GLU A 164 4.83 -12.96 24.37
CA GLU A 164 3.88 -13.99 23.93
C GLU A 164 4.46 -14.87 22.80
N LEU A 165 5.28 -14.27 21.95
CA LEU A 165 5.87 -14.94 20.79
C LEU A 165 7.19 -15.65 21.11
N LYS A 166 7.93 -15.24 22.14
CA LYS A 166 9.17 -15.90 22.62
C LYS A 166 9.14 -17.43 22.68
N PRO A 167 8.08 -18.09 23.21
CA PRO A 167 8.05 -19.56 23.26
C PRO A 167 7.92 -20.22 21.88
N LYS A 168 7.47 -19.48 20.87
CA LYS A 168 7.25 -19.99 19.51
C LYS A 168 8.33 -19.54 18.52
N VAL A 169 8.84 -18.32 18.69
CA VAL A 169 9.68 -17.66 17.70
C VAL A 169 10.55 -16.57 18.36
N LYS A 170 11.82 -16.47 17.95
CA LYS A 170 12.72 -15.40 18.42
C LYS A 170 12.32 -14.07 17.80
N THR A 171 11.69 -13.18 18.54
CA THR A 171 11.30 -11.84 18.04
C THR A 171 12.26 -10.75 18.49
N LYS A 172 12.39 -9.69 17.69
CA LYS A 172 13.04 -8.42 18.00
C LYS A 172 12.02 -7.28 17.94
N VAL A 173 12.16 -6.30 18.82
CA VAL A 173 11.36 -5.07 18.79
C VAL A 173 12.22 -3.98 18.16
N LEU A 174 11.75 -3.40 17.05
CA LEU A 174 12.39 -2.28 16.37
C LEU A 174 11.63 -1.00 16.71
N GLU A 175 12.35 0.01 17.21
CA GLU A 175 11.83 1.37 17.35
C GLU A 175 12.06 2.12 16.03
N LEU A 176 10.98 2.51 15.35
CA LEU A 176 10.99 3.37 14.18
C LEU A 176 10.33 4.68 14.56
N GLU A 177 11.09 5.76 14.49
CA GLU A 177 10.57 7.12 14.53
C GLU A 177 10.13 7.52 13.12
N ASP A 178 8.89 7.97 12.96
CA ASP A 178 8.41 8.51 11.69
C ASP A 178 8.93 9.95 11.46
N ASP A 179 8.83 10.47 10.23
CA ASP A 179 9.21 11.85 9.89
C ASP A 179 8.39 12.91 10.67
N SER A 180 7.36 12.48 11.41
CA SER A 180 6.54 13.30 12.31
C SER A 180 6.99 13.23 13.77
N GLY A 181 8.10 12.55 14.07
CA GLY A 181 8.65 12.39 15.42
C GLY A 181 7.88 11.41 16.31
N ARG A 182 6.95 10.63 15.75
CA ARG A 182 6.19 9.62 16.50
C ARG A 182 6.93 8.29 16.46
N LYS A 183 7.14 7.74 17.66
CA LYS A 183 7.79 6.44 17.83
C LYS A 183 6.78 5.32 17.63
N SER A 184 7.16 4.38 16.76
CA SER A 184 6.44 3.14 16.50
C SER A 184 7.33 1.95 16.79
N PHE A 185 6.79 0.96 17.47
CA PHE A 185 7.50 -0.25 17.89
C PHE A 185 7.00 -1.43 17.07
N LYS A 186 7.85 -1.92 16.17
CA LYS A 186 7.52 -3.05 15.29
C LYS A 186 8.11 -4.33 15.85
N VAL A 187 7.26 -5.31 16.10
CA VAL A 187 7.69 -6.64 16.54
C VAL A 187 7.98 -7.46 15.30
N ARG A 188 9.25 -7.76 15.05
CA ARG A 188 9.69 -8.57 13.91
C ARG A 188 10.32 -9.86 14.36
N TRP A 189 10.39 -10.83 13.47
CA TRP A 189 11.20 -12.01 13.63
C TRP A 189 12.67 -11.61 13.63
N ALA A 190 13.47 -12.20 14.52
CA ALA A 190 14.88 -11.92 14.62
C ALA A 190 15.65 -12.44 13.40
N GLU A 191 15.18 -13.54 12.82
CA GLU A 191 15.77 -14.17 11.65
C GLU A 191 15.21 -13.62 10.34
N TYR A 192 15.91 -13.98 9.29
CA TYR A 192 15.60 -13.62 7.92
C TYR A 192 15.67 -14.83 7.00
N LEU A 193 14.81 -14.86 6.01
CA LEU A 193 14.80 -15.86 4.95
C LEU A 193 15.09 -15.20 3.61
N LYS A 194 15.67 -15.98 2.69
CA LYS A 194 15.96 -15.51 1.33
C LYS A 194 14.75 -15.58 0.42
N ASN A 195 13.73 -16.35 0.81
CA ASN A 195 12.52 -16.58 0.03
C ASN A 195 11.28 -16.08 0.77
N ARG A 196 10.44 -15.35 0.05
CA ARG A 196 9.15 -14.83 0.55
C ARG A 196 8.18 -15.94 0.93
N ASP A 197 8.13 -16.99 0.12
CA ASP A 197 7.21 -18.12 0.32
C ASP A 197 7.63 -18.99 1.51
N GLU A 198 8.93 -19.15 1.75
CA GLU A 198 9.43 -19.79 2.98
C GLU A 198 9.06 -18.97 4.21
N ALA A 199 9.20 -17.64 4.15
CA ALA A 199 8.79 -16.76 5.25
C ALA A 199 7.29 -16.85 5.53
N ARG A 200 6.47 -16.92 4.48
CA ARG A 200 5.02 -17.11 4.62
C ARG A 200 4.68 -18.48 5.23
N ALA A 201 5.27 -19.55 4.73
CA ALA A 201 5.03 -20.90 5.24
C ALA A 201 5.44 -21.02 6.71
N PHE A 202 6.59 -20.42 7.08
CA PHE A 202 7.03 -20.35 8.46
C PHE A 202 6.05 -19.58 9.35
N GLY A 203 5.58 -18.40 8.89
CA GLY A 203 4.57 -17.63 9.61
C GLY A 203 3.27 -18.41 9.82
N GLN A 204 2.81 -19.13 8.80
CA GLN A 204 1.62 -19.99 8.90
C GLN A 204 1.81 -21.11 9.92
N SER A 205 3.01 -21.71 9.97
CA SER A 205 3.35 -22.74 10.95
C SER A 205 3.32 -22.26 12.39
N LEU A 206 3.48 -20.96 12.66
CA LEU A 206 3.45 -20.40 14.01
C LEU A 206 2.01 -20.24 14.54
N GLY A 207 1.01 -20.23 13.66
CA GLY A 207 -0.40 -20.05 14.02
C GLY A 207 -0.68 -18.71 14.70
N VAL A 208 0.07 -17.67 14.33
CA VAL A 208 -0.07 -16.30 14.84
C VAL A 208 -0.27 -15.35 13.68
N GLU A 209 -0.90 -14.21 13.89
CA GLU A 209 -0.95 -13.18 12.85
C GLU A 209 0.45 -12.65 12.54
N PHE A 210 0.79 -12.65 11.24
CA PHE A 210 2.08 -12.21 10.76
C PHE A 210 1.95 -11.52 9.40
N PHE A 211 2.90 -10.65 9.11
CA PHE A 211 3.10 -10.01 7.81
C PHE A 211 4.51 -10.31 7.32
N VAL A 212 4.65 -10.72 6.06
CA VAL A 212 5.98 -10.86 5.45
C VAL A 212 6.48 -9.48 5.04
N VAL A 213 7.61 -9.08 5.59
CA VAL A 213 8.27 -7.80 5.32
C VAL A 213 9.56 -8.06 4.56
N GLU A 214 9.73 -7.35 3.45
CA GLU A 214 10.93 -7.37 2.64
C GLU A 214 11.90 -6.32 3.19
N GLU A 215 13.11 -6.76 3.54
CA GLU A 215 14.18 -5.88 4.00
C GLU A 215 15.31 -5.96 2.97
N SER A 216 15.65 -4.82 2.38
CA SER A 216 16.82 -4.74 1.50
C SER A 216 18.05 -4.69 2.39
N ASN A 217 18.97 -5.64 2.23
CA ASN A 217 20.27 -5.57 2.86
C ASN A 217 21.12 -4.59 2.04
N GLU A 218 21.17 -3.33 2.49
CA GLU A 218 22.03 -2.28 1.93
C GLU A 218 23.49 -2.48 2.34
#